data_AF-A0A7V3H6U4-F1
#
_entry.id   AF-A0A7V3H6U4-F1
#
_cell.length_a   1.000
_cell.length_b   1.000
_cell.length_c   1.000
_cell.angle_alpha   90.00
_cell.angle_beta   90.00
_cell.angle_gamma   90.00
#
_symmetry.space_group_name_H-M   'P 1'
#
loop_
_entity.id
_entity.type
_entity.pdbx_description
1 polymer ?
#
loop_
_entity_poly.entity_id
_entity_poly.type
_entity_poly.pdbx_seq_one_letter_code
_entity_poly.pdbx_strand_id
1 'polypeptide(L)'
;MKTEILFEVLQQIQIFSSLQRDEMKTLESYSTLSTYQKGEYLFLQGDRSQHLMILIDGVVSIYKHDSKGNEVVIGYFNRYALLAEAATLRKTPL
;
A
#
# COMPACT_ATOMS: atom_id res chain seq x y z
N MET A 1 5.85 -8.24 -20.37
CA MET A 1 4.48 -7.70 -20.17
C MET A 1 4.13 -7.32 -18.73
N LYS A 2 4.24 -8.19 -17.69
CA LYS A 2 3.96 -7.74 -16.29
C LYS A 2 5.02 -6.76 -15.72
N THR A 3 6.29 -6.97 -16.08
CA THR A 3 7.44 -6.23 -15.53
C THR A 3 7.57 -4.78 -16.03
N GLU A 4 7.33 -4.55 -17.32
CA GLU A 4 7.42 -3.19 -17.90
C GLU A 4 6.38 -2.23 -17.30
N ILE A 5 5.18 -2.72 -17.01
CA ILE A 5 4.10 -1.92 -16.38
C ILE A 5 4.49 -1.51 -14.94
N LEU A 6 5.14 -2.41 -14.19
CA LEU A 6 5.54 -2.11 -12.82
C LEU A 6 6.66 -1.06 -12.77
N PHE A 7 7.63 -1.13 -13.69
CA PHE A 7 8.68 -0.11 -13.82
C PHE A 7 8.09 1.30 -14.03
N GLU A 8 7.13 1.42 -14.96
CA GLU A 8 6.47 2.70 -15.24
C GLU A 8 5.69 3.22 -14.03
N VAL A 9 4.96 2.33 -13.34
CA VAL A 9 4.24 2.66 -12.10
C VAL A 9 5.20 3.14 -11.02
N LEU A 10 6.29 2.42 -10.78
CA LEU A 10 7.25 2.76 -9.73
C LEU A 10 7.93 4.11 -10.01
N GLN A 11 8.21 4.45 -11.27
CA GLN A 11 8.72 5.76 -11.66
C GLN A 11 7.76 6.93 -11.36
N GLN A 12 6.44 6.68 -11.35
CA GLN A 12 5.45 7.71 -10.98
C GLN A 12 5.40 7.97 -9.47
N ILE A 13 5.93 7.06 -8.66
CA ILE A 13 5.91 7.19 -7.20
C ILE A 13 7.11 8.03 -6.78
N GLN A 14 6.84 9.21 -6.20
CA GLN A 14 7.87 10.21 -5.90
C GLN A 14 9.04 9.66 -5.07
N ILE A 15 8.79 8.78 -4.10
CA ILE A 15 9.85 8.19 -3.25
C ILE A 15 10.82 7.29 -4.02
N PHE A 16 10.46 6.84 -5.23
CA PHE A 16 11.29 6.00 -6.09
C PHE A 16 11.80 6.72 -7.33
N SER A 17 11.44 7.99 -7.52
CA SER A 17 11.77 8.78 -8.72
C SER A 17 13.27 8.93 -8.98
N SER A 18 14.11 8.81 -7.94
CA SER A 18 15.56 8.90 -8.04
C SER A 18 16.27 7.57 -8.34
N LEU A 19 15.54 6.45 -8.34
CA LEU A 19 16.14 5.13 -8.53
C LEU A 19 16.56 4.91 -9.98
N GLN A 20 17.77 4.40 -10.17
CA GLN A 20 18.28 3.99 -11.47
C GLN A 20 17.62 2.68 -11.92
N ARG A 21 17.77 2.35 -13.21
CA ARG A 21 17.13 1.17 -13.82
C ARG A 21 17.46 -0.13 -13.09
N ASP A 22 18.70 -0.32 -12.65
CA ASP A 22 19.10 -1.55 -11.97
C ASP A 22 18.59 -1.61 -10.53
N GLU A 23 18.57 -0.49 -9.80
CA GLU A 23 17.94 -0.38 -8.48
C GLU A 23 16.43 -0.64 -8.55
N MET A 24 15.79 -0.18 -9.62
CA MET A 24 14.36 -0.42 -9.87
C MET A 24 14.08 -1.90 -10.14
N LYS A 25 14.93 -2.58 -10.91
CA LYS A 25 14.82 -4.04 -11.11
C LYS A 25 14.97 -4.80 -9.79
N THR A 26 15.88 -4.35 -8.92
CA THR A 26 16.03 -4.92 -7.58
C THR A 26 14.76 -4.72 -6.76
N LEU A 27 14.20 -3.51 -6.72
CA LEU A 27 12.96 -3.22 -6.01
C LEU A 27 11.80 -4.08 -6.52
N GLU A 28 11.65 -4.19 -7.84
CA GLU A 28 10.66 -5.08 -8.47
C GLU A 28 10.83 -6.54 -8.02
N SER A 29 12.06 -7.05 -7.96
CA SER A 29 12.31 -8.44 -7.56
C SER A 29 11.91 -8.78 -6.11
N TYR A 30 11.84 -7.78 -5.24
CA TYR A 30 11.37 -7.91 -3.85
C TYR A 30 9.91 -7.49 -3.66
N SER A 31 9.25 -7.04 -4.73
CA SER A 31 7.89 -6.52 -4.68
C SER A 31 6.87 -7.61 -5.03
N THR A 32 5.70 -7.56 -4.38
CA THR A 32 4.56 -8.42 -4.71
C THR A 32 3.40 -7.55 -5.15
N LEU A 33 2.75 -7.94 -6.25
CA LEU A 33 1.53 -7.29 -6.71
C LEU A 33 0.31 -8.05 -6.20
N SER A 34 -0.55 -7.34 -5.48
CA SER A 34 -1.81 -7.88 -4.95
C SER A 34 -3.00 -7.10 -5.52
N THR A 35 -4.07 -7.80 -5.86
CA THR A 35 -5.32 -7.21 -6.37
C THR A 35 -6.45 -7.55 -5.42
N TYR A 36 -7.30 -6.57 -5.12
CA TYR A 36 -8.45 -6.71 -4.23
C TYR A 36 -9.71 -6.23 -4.94
N GLN A 37 -10.82 -6.90 -4.68
CA GLN A 37 -12.15 -6.51 -5.09
C GLN A 37 -12.74 -5.47 -4.13
N LYS A 38 -13.75 -4.74 -4.60
CA LYS A 38 -14.48 -3.78 -3.76
C LYS A 38 -15.07 -4.50 -2.53
N GLY A 39 -14.73 -3.99 -1.35
CA GLY A 39 -15.20 -4.52 -0.07
C GLY A 39 -14.28 -5.55 0.58
N GLU A 40 -13.18 -5.94 -0.08
CA GLU A 40 -12.17 -6.80 0.55
C GLU A 40 -11.28 -6.01 1.52
N TYR A 41 -10.87 -6.66 2.60
CA TYR A 41 -9.94 -6.10 3.57
C TYR A 41 -8.50 -6.30 3.11
N LEU A 42 -7.72 -5.20 3.12
CA LEU A 42 -6.28 -5.25 2.90
C LEU A 42 -5.54 -5.71 4.16
N PHE A 43 -6.01 -5.25 5.32
CA PHE A 43 -5.55 -5.63 6.65
C PHE A 43 -6.62 -5.24 7.69
N LEU A 44 -6.53 -5.83 8.87
CA LEU A 44 -7.37 -5.55 10.02
C LEU A 44 -6.55 -4.93 11.15
N GLN A 45 -7.23 -4.26 12.07
CA GLN A 45 -6.59 -3.70 13.26
C GLN A 45 -5.92 -4.81 14.08
N GLY A 46 -4.66 -4.58 14.45
CA GLY A 46 -3.87 -5.55 15.21
C GLY A 46 -3.00 -6.47 14.33
N ASP A 47 -3.19 -6.45 13.01
CA ASP A 47 -2.34 -7.17 12.08
C ASP A 47 -0.89 -6.68 12.17
N ARG A 48 0.04 -7.50 11.69
CA ARG A 48 1.45 -7.14 11.57
C ARG A 48 1.89 -7.28 10.13
N SER A 49 2.41 -6.21 9.55
CA SER A 49 3.01 -6.24 8.23
C SER A 49 4.53 -6.11 8.32
N GLN A 50 5.23 -6.91 7.50
CA GLN A 50 6.66 -6.76 7.23
C GLN A 50 6.94 -6.01 5.93
N HIS A 51 5.89 -5.62 5.20
CA HIS A 51 5.97 -5.03 3.87
C HIS A 51 5.34 -3.64 3.87
N LEU A 52 6.01 -2.68 3.23
CA LEU A 52 5.39 -1.41 2.87
C LEU A 52 4.40 -1.65 1.74
N MET A 53 3.23 -1.03 1.83
CA MET A 53 2.16 -1.17 0.86
C MET A 53 1.94 0.16 0.16
N ILE A 54 1.86 0.13 -1.17
CA ILE A 54 1.57 1.31 -1.99
C ILE A 54 0.36 1.01 -2.86
N LEU A 55 -0.60 1.94 -2.87
CA LEU A 55 -1.80 1.83 -3.70
C LEU A 55 -1.47 2.16 -5.16
N ILE A 56 -1.48 1.18 -6.05
CA ILE A 56 -1.15 1.39 -7.48
C ILE A 56 -2.37 1.89 -8.26
N ASP A 57 -3.57 1.41 -7.96
CA ASP A 57 -4.81 1.79 -8.64
C ASP A 57 -6.02 1.62 -7.73
N GLY A 58 -7.03 2.48 -7.91
CA GLY A 58 -8.26 2.48 -7.10
C GLY A 58 -8.24 3.45 -5.90
N VAL A 59 -9.15 3.20 -4.97
CA VAL A 59 -9.35 3.99 -3.73
C VAL A 59 -9.48 3.04 -2.56
N VAL A 60 -8.75 3.31 -1.48
CA VAL A 60 -8.83 2.54 -0.23
C VAL A 60 -9.38 3.44 0.87
N SER A 61 -10.42 2.99 1.56
CA SER A 61 -10.91 3.64 2.78
C SER A 61 -10.29 2.98 4.01
N ILE A 62 -9.94 3.79 5.01
CA ILE A 62 -9.64 3.31 6.36
C ILE A 62 -10.78 3.70 7.29
N TYR A 63 -11.18 2.78 8.16
CA TYR A 63 -12.27 3.00 9.09
C TYR A 63 -11.95 2.40 10.45
N LYS A 64 -12.72 2.80 11.46
CA LYS A 64 -12.69 2.24 12.81
C LYS A 64 -14.11 1.97 13.29
N HIS A 65 -14.24 1.10 14.29
CA HIS A 65 -15.51 0.94 14.98
C HIS A 65 -15.64 1.98 16.10
N ASP A 66 -16.80 2.62 16.21
CA ASP A 66 -17.14 3.45 17.38
C ASP A 66 -17.52 2.57 18.60
N SER A 67 -17.83 3.21 19.73
CA SER A 67 -18.22 2.49 20.96
C SER A 67 -19.53 1.70 20.85
N LYS A 68 -20.30 1.90 19.78
CA LYS A 68 -21.54 1.19 19.48
C LYS A 68 -21.35 0.14 18.38
N GLY A 69 -20.13 -0.02 17.86
CA GLY A 69 -19.81 -0.96 16.79
C GLY A 69 -20.14 -0.45 15.39
N ASN A 70 -20.40 0.84 15.20
CA ASN A 70 -20.62 1.38 13.85
C ASN A 70 -19.28 1.63 13.15
N GLU A 71 -19.19 1.32 11.86
CA GLU A 71 -18.03 1.68 11.04
C GLU A 71 -18.00 3.18 10.77
N VAL A 72 -16.91 3.83 11.17
CA VAL A 72 -16.64 5.25 10.93
C VAL A 72 -15.43 5.35 10.04
N VAL A 73 -15.64 5.74 8.78
CA VAL A 73 -14.55 6.03 7.84
C VAL A 73 -13.77 7.25 8.34
N ILE A 74 -12.47 7.10 8.52
CA ILE A 74 -11.58 8.15 9.01
C ILE A 74 -10.72 8.76 7.91
N GLY A 75 -10.66 8.13 6.74
CA GLY A 75 -9.90 8.65 5.61
C GLY A 75 -10.03 7.79 4.35
N TYR A 76 -9.62 8.40 3.25
CA TYR A 76 -9.48 7.74 1.95
C TYR A 76 -8.07 7.97 1.42
N PHE A 77 -7.52 6.93 0.81
CA PHE A 77 -6.25 6.95 0.13
C PHE A 77 -6.48 6.81 -1.37
N ASN A 78 -5.77 7.63 -2.14
CA ASN A 78 -5.78 7.61 -3.59
C ASN A 78 -4.49 6.98 -4.13
N ARG A 79 -4.43 6.78 -5.44
CA ARG A 79 -3.26 6.26 -6.17
C ARG A 79 -1.94 6.88 -5.67
N TYR A 80 -0.96 6.01 -5.52
CA TYR A 80 0.41 6.21 -5.04
C TYR A 80 0.55 6.61 -3.57
N ALA A 81 -0.53 6.53 -2.78
CA ALA A 81 -0.45 6.63 -1.33
C ALA A 81 0.25 5.41 -0.73
N LEU A 82 1.07 5.67 0.29
CA LEU A 82 1.52 4.65 1.23
C LEU A 82 0.37 4.28 2.16
N LEU A 83 0.26 2.99 2.48
CA LEU A 83 -0.72 2.48 3.42
C LEU A 83 -0.01 1.92 4.65
N ALA A 84 -0.45 2.36 5.82
CA ALA A 84 0.00 1.90 7.13
C ALA A 84 1.52 1.98 7.38
N GLU A 85 2.22 2.87 6.67
CA GLU A 85 3.68 2.99 6.68
C GLU A 85 4.24 3.27 8.07
N ALA A 86 3.55 4.10 8.85
CA ALA A 86 3.97 4.44 10.20
C ALA A 86 4.03 3.20 11.11
N ALA A 87 3.04 2.32 11.04
CA ALA A 87 2.97 1.11 11.85
C ALA A 87 3.99 0.07 11.37
N THR A 88 4.09 -0.14 10.05
CA THR A 88 5.08 -1.05 9.45
C THR A 88 6.51 -0.64 9.81
N LEU A 89 6.89 0.63 9.64
CA LEU A 89 8.25 1.11 9.91
C LEU A 89 8.59 1.06 11.40
N ARG A 90 7.62 1.32 12.28
CA ARG A 90 7.80 1.24 13.74
C ARG A 90 7.69 -0.19 14.27
N LYS A 91 7.34 -1.17 13.43
CA LYS A 91 7.09 -2.56 13.81
C LYS A 91 6.01 -2.69 14.89
N THR A 92 5.00 -1.82 14.82
CA THR A 92 3.82 -1.88 15.69
C THR A 92 2.67 -2.58 14.96
N PRO A 93 1.65 -3.06 15.68
CA PRO A 93 0.42 -3.52 15.04
C PRO A 93 -0.22 -2.41 14.18
N LEU A 94 -0.84 -2.81 13.06
CA LEU A 94 -1.58 -1.95 12.13
C LEU A 94 -2.88 -1.43 12.76
#